data_AF-A0A8T3ZRG7-F1
#
_entry.id   AF-A0A8T3ZRG7-F1
#
_cell.length_a   1.000
_cell.length_b   1.000
_cell.length_c   1.000
_cell.angle_alpha   90.00
_cell.angle_beta   90.00
_cell.angle_gamma   90.00
#
_symmetry.space_group_name_H-M   'P 1'
#
loop_
_entity.id
_entity.type
_entity.pdbx_description
1 polymer ?
#
loop_
_entity_poly.entity_id
_entity_poly.type
_entity_poly.pdbx_seq_one_letter_code
_entity_poly.pdbx_strand_id
1 'polypeptide(L)'
;MSAASKQRARKGSPAVIKQDEFVQTLIEGKKPELDKLVKELAGKNNTTLNSILKVEDLFREHIEFNSRSHLLRELKGSMKAPILKTIIARLVYEDKIVINHDRSLTWIDTKGNKKLNAQFNKAKPI
;
A
#
# COMPACT_ATOMS: atom_id res chain seq x y z
N MET A 1 54.11 25.91 17.42
CA MET A 1 53.26 24.88 18.05
C MET A 1 52.21 24.43 17.03
N SER A 2 52.27 23.15 16.65
CA SER A 2 51.35 22.49 15.72
C SER A 2 50.05 22.09 16.42
N ALA A 3 48.90 22.34 15.82
CA ALA A 3 47.67 21.61 16.12
C ALA A 3 46.80 21.49 14.86
N ALA A 4 46.65 20.24 14.40
CA ALA A 4 46.01 19.85 13.15
C ALA A 4 44.49 20.04 13.20
N SER A 5 43.93 20.75 12.21
CA SER A 5 42.49 20.76 11.95
C SER A 5 42.08 19.49 11.22
N LYS A 6 41.40 18.60 11.94
CA LYS A 6 40.76 17.40 11.37
C LYS A 6 39.68 17.82 10.37
N GLN A 7 39.92 17.59 9.09
CA GLN A 7 38.89 17.56 8.06
C GLN A 7 37.86 16.48 8.42
N ARG A 8 36.66 16.90 8.86
CA ARG A 8 35.50 16.01 8.93
C ARG A 8 35.01 15.75 7.51
N ALA A 9 35.45 14.63 6.94
CA ALA A 9 34.83 14.05 5.76
C ALA A 9 33.35 13.80 6.07
N ARG A 10 32.46 14.64 5.53
CA ARG A 10 31.04 14.33 5.42
C ARG A 10 30.93 13.18 4.42
N LYS A 11 30.95 11.94 4.92
CA LYS A 11 30.47 10.78 4.15
C LYS A 11 29.01 11.07 3.80
N GLY A 12 28.78 11.49 2.56
CA GLY A 12 27.48 11.35 1.94
C GLY A 12 27.17 9.86 1.92
N SER A 13 26.20 9.44 2.73
CA SER A 13 25.50 8.20 2.46
C SER A 13 24.46 8.53 1.40
N PRO A 14 24.56 8.06 0.15
CA PRO A 14 23.36 7.92 -0.64
C PRO A 14 22.56 6.85 0.09
N ALA A 15 21.54 7.27 0.83
CA ALA A 15 20.48 6.36 1.23
C ALA A 15 19.90 5.83 -0.08
N VAL A 16 20.40 4.69 -0.52
CA VAL A 16 19.81 3.90 -1.59
C VAL A 16 18.38 3.71 -1.15
N ILE A 17 17.47 4.43 -1.81
CA ILE A 17 16.04 4.28 -1.64
C ILE A 17 15.79 2.83 -2.02
N LYS A 18 15.73 1.93 -1.03
CA LYS A 18 15.19 0.59 -1.24
C LYS A 18 13.80 0.84 -1.82
N GLN A 19 13.64 0.58 -3.11
CA GLN A 19 12.33 0.52 -3.72
C GLN A 19 11.48 -0.37 -2.81
N ASP A 20 10.28 0.11 -2.49
CA ASP A 20 9.37 -0.63 -1.63
C ASP A 20 8.87 -1.84 -2.42
N GLU A 21 9.66 -2.93 -2.40
CA GLU A 21 9.43 -4.18 -3.14
C GLU A 21 8.00 -4.67 -2.94
N PHE A 22 7.46 -4.50 -1.73
CA PHE A 22 6.08 -4.81 -1.44
C PHE A 22 5.11 -4.00 -2.30
N VAL A 23 5.24 -2.68 -2.33
CA VAL A 23 4.36 -1.82 -3.14
C VAL A 23 4.52 -2.15 -4.62
N GLN A 24 5.74 -2.45 -5.07
CA GLN A 24 6.00 -2.83 -6.45
C GLN A 24 5.29 -4.14 -6.82
N THR A 25 5.36 -5.18 -5.98
CA THR A 25 4.63 -6.44 -6.18
C THR A 25 3.11 -6.21 -6.26
N LEU A 26 2.58 -5.31 -5.41
CA LEU A 26 1.14 -4.99 -5.44
C LEU A 26 0.72 -4.25 -6.72
N ILE A 27 1.56 -3.35 -7.22
CA ILE A 27 1.31 -2.62 -8.48
C ILE A 27 1.39 -3.57 -9.68
N GLU A 28 2.36 -4.48 -9.70
CA GLU A 28 2.52 -5.46 -10.80
C GLU A 28 1.36 -6.46 -10.88
N GLY A 29 0.70 -6.75 -9.76
CA GLY A 29 -0.56 -7.49 -9.76
C GLY A 29 -0.46 -8.97 -10.16
N LYS A 30 0.75 -9.53 -10.28
CA LYS A 30 0.95 -10.93 -10.72
C LYS A 30 0.36 -11.91 -9.70
N LYS A 31 -0.75 -12.55 -10.05
CA LYS A 31 -1.53 -13.42 -9.14
C LYS A 31 -0.70 -14.48 -8.39
N PRO A 32 0.23 -15.22 -9.02
CA PRO A 32 1.04 -16.22 -8.29
C PRO A 32 1.96 -15.60 -7.23
N GLU A 33 2.53 -14.43 -7.52
CA GLU A 33 3.40 -13.71 -6.58
C GLU A 33 2.60 -13.11 -5.43
N LEU A 34 1.41 -12.56 -5.72
CA LEU A 34 0.48 -12.07 -4.71
C LEU A 34 -0.03 -13.18 -3.78
N ASP A 35 -0.41 -14.33 -4.32
CA ASP A 35 -0.85 -15.48 -3.51
C ASP A 35 0.25 -15.92 -2.52
N LYS A 36 1.49 -16.03 -3.00
CA LYS A 36 2.65 -16.34 -2.15
C LYS A 36 2.85 -15.29 -1.06
N LEU A 37 2.79 -14.01 -1.43
CA LEU A 37 2.95 -12.88 -0.51
C LEU A 37 1.85 -12.88 0.58
N VAL A 38 0.60 -13.10 0.20
CA VAL A 38 -0.54 -13.15 1.12
C VAL A 38 -0.38 -14.30 2.11
N LYS A 39 -0.03 -15.51 1.63
CA LYS A 39 0.21 -16.68 2.49
C LYS A 39 1.35 -16.43 3.49
N GLU A 40 2.45 -15.83 3.04
CA GLU A 40 3.58 -15.51 3.90
C GLU A 40 3.20 -14.48 4.99
N LEU A 41 2.49 -13.41 4.61
CA LEU A 41 2.05 -12.38 5.54
C LEU A 41 1.00 -12.89 6.53
N ALA A 42 0.08 -13.74 6.08
CA ALA A 42 -0.92 -14.38 6.95
C ALA A 42 -0.28 -15.34 7.96
N GLY A 43 0.79 -16.05 7.59
CA GLY A 43 1.54 -16.90 8.53
C GLY A 43 2.31 -16.11 9.60
N LYS A 44 2.67 -14.85 9.31
CA LYS A 44 3.41 -13.97 10.22
C LYS A 44 2.53 -13.08 11.08
N ASN A 45 1.35 -12.72 10.58
CA ASN A 45 0.47 -11.72 11.20
C ASN A 45 -0.90 -12.33 11.49
N ASN A 46 -1.34 -12.24 12.74
CA ASN A 46 -2.68 -12.68 13.14
C ASN A 46 -3.76 -11.68 12.69
N THR A 47 -4.14 -11.76 11.42
CA THR A 47 -5.17 -10.92 10.82
C THR A 47 -6.55 -11.51 11.07
N THR A 48 -7.41 -10.77 11.76
CA THR A 48 -8.78 -11.22 12.07
C THR A 48 -9.79 -10.76 11.01
N LEU A 49 -10.91 -11.48 10.89
CA LEU A 49 -12.03 -11.05 10.03
C LEU A 49 -12.50 -9.63 10.37
N ASN A 50 -12.61 -9.31 11.67
CA ASN A 50 -12.98 -7.96 12.12
C ASN A 50 -11.99 -6.89 11.63
N SER A 51 -10.70 -7.20 11.59
CA SER A 51 -9.69 -6.27 11.07
C SER A 51 -9.87 -6.02 9.57
N ILE A 52 -10.20 -7.07 8.80
CA ILE A 52 -10.47 -6.96 7.36
C ILE A 52 -11.72 -6.11 7.12
N LEU A 53 -12.82 -6.43 7.80
CA LEU A 53 -14.09 -5.69 7.67
C LEU A 53 -13.92 -4.20 7.96
N LYS A 54 -13.17 -3.84 9.01
CA LYS A 54 -12.87 -2.42 9.30
C LYS A 54 -12.17 -1.69 8.15
N VAL A 55 -11.26 -2.35 7.44
CA VAL A 55 -10.58 -1.74 6.29
C VAL A 55 -11.52 -1.63 5.10
N GLU A 56 -12.33 -2.67 4.84
CA GLU A 56 -13.35 -2.62 3.79
C GLU A 56 -14.39 -1.51 4.05
N ASP A 57 -14.87 -1.37 5.29
CA ASP A 57 -15.83 -0.34 5.67
C ASP A 57 -15.27 1.07 5.45
N LEU A 58 -14.00 1.29 5.82
CA LEU A 58 -13.31 2.55 5.51
C LEU A 58 -13.24 2.84 4.01
N PHE A 59 -13.02 1.83 3.17
CA PHE A 59 -13.03 2.00 1.73
C PHE A 59 -14.42 2.27 1.15
N ARG A 60 -15.48 1.73 1.78
CA ARG A 60 -16.87 2.05 1.40
C ARG A 60 -17.22 3.51 1.71
N GLU A 61 -16.70 4.05 2.80
CA GLU A 61 -16.86 5.47 3.16
C GLU A 61 -15.96 6.40 2.32
N HIS A 62 -14.74 5.93 2.05
CA HIS A 62 -13.70 6.67 1.34
C HIS A 62 -13.05 5.81 0.26
N ILE A 63 -13.52 6.00 -0.98
CA ILE A 63 -13.10 5.19 -2.13
C ILE A 63 -11.59 5.29 -2.43
N GLU A 64 -10.92 6.37 -2.03
CA GLU A 64 -9.49 6.59 -2.31
C GLU A 64 -8.72 7.08 -1.08
N PHE A 65 -7.55 6.49 -0.85
CA PHE A 65 -6.57 6.96 0.14
C PHE A 65 -5.25 7.29 -0.54
N ASN A 66 -4.76 8.50 -0.32
CA ASN A 66 -3.49 8.98 -0.89
C ASN A 66 -2.26 8.10 -0.58
N SER A 67 -2.27 7.31 0.50
CA SER A 67 -1.18 6.41 0.86
C SER A 67 -1.60 5.40 1.93
N ARG A 68 -0.77 4.36 2.14
CA ARG A 68 -0.95 3.41 3.26
C ARG A 68 -0.91 4.10 4.62
N SER A 69 -0.07 5.12 4.77
CA SER A 69 0.03 5.89 6.01
C SER A 69 -1.22 6.73 6.26
N HIS A 70 -1.86 7.24 5.21
CA HIS A 70 -3.16 7.91 5.31
C HIS A 70 -4.22 6.92 5.80
N LEU A 71 -4.34 5.75 5.16
CA LEU A 71 -5.27 4.69 5.59
C LEU A 71 -5.03 4.26 7.04
N LEU A 72 -3.77 4.09 7.45
CA LEU A 72 -3.42 3.72 8.82
C LEU A 72 -3.86 4.79 9.85
N ARG A 73 -3.79 6.08 9.48
CA ARG A 73 -4.23 7.19 10.33
C ARG A 73 -5.75 7.19 10.49
N GLU A 74 -6.49 6.93 9.41
CA GLU A 74 -7.96 6.84 9.47
C GLU A 74 -8.45 5.67 10.34
N LEU A 75 -7.64 4.61 10.46
CA LEU A 75 -7.87 3.51 11.41
C LEU A 75 -7.65 3.91 12.88
N LYS A 76 -7.22 5.15 13.19
CA LYS A 76 -7.10 5.73 14.55
C LYS A 76 -6.40 4.82 15.57
N GLY A 77 -5.32 4.15 15.13
CA GLY A 77 -4.54 3.25 15.99
C GLY A 77 -5.22 1.92 16.34
N SER A 78 -6.40 1.64 15.80
CA SER A 78 -7.11 0.37 16.00
C SER A 78 -6.41 -0.85 15.37
N MET A 79 -5.36 -0.60 14.59
CA MET A 79 -4.62 -1.62 13.85
C MET A 79 -3.13 -1.29 13.77
N LYS A 80 -2.29 -2.32 13.86
CA LYS A 80 -0.84 -2.20 13.64
C LYS A 80 -0.51 -2.23 12.15
N ALA A 81 0.51 -1.49 11.73
CA ALA A 81 0.94 -1.41 10.34
C ALA A 81 1.21 -2.80 9.67
N PRO A 82 1.79 -3.81 10.33
CA PRO A 82 1.96 -5.15 9.72
C PRO A 82 0.64 -5.87 9.42
N ILE A 83 -0.37 -5.68 10.28
CA ILE A 83 -1.71 -6.23 10.05
C ILE A 83 -2.34 -5.53 8.84
N LEU A 84 -2.27 -4.19 8.79
CA LEU A 84 -2.75 -3.42 7.64
C LEU A 84 -2.04 -3.84 6.34
N LYS A 85 -0.73 -4.07 6.37
CA LYS A 85 0.05 -4.55 5.22
C LYS A 85 -0.49 -5.89 4.70
N THR A 86 -0.83 -6.81 5.60
CA THR A 86 -1.41 -8.12 5.25
C THR A 86 -2.79 -7.96 4.62
N ILE A 87 -3.63 -7.10 5.19
CA ILE A 87 -4.98 -6.83 4.66
C ILE A 87 -4.91 -6.20 3.28
N ILE A 88 -4.05 -5.19 3.08
CA ILE A 88 -3.87 -4.55 1.76
C ILE A 88 -3.46 -5.58 0.71
N ALA A 89 -2.46 -6.43 1.00
CA ALA A 89 -2.03 -7.47 0.06
C ALA A 89 -3.18 -8.43 -0.30
N ARG A 90 -3.97 -8.82 0.71
CA ARG A 90 -5.15 -9.66 0.52
C ARG A 90 -6.21 -8.99 -0.35
N LEU A 91 -6.53 -7.72 -0.09
CA LEU A 91 -7.55 -6.99 -0.85
C LEU A 91 -7.12 -6.75 -2.32
N VAL A 92 -5.82 -6.54 -2.57
CA VAL A 92 -5.28 -6.47 -3.94
C VAL A 92 -5.38 -7.84 -4.61
N TYR A 93 -5.01 -8.91 -3.91
CA TYR A 93 -5.14 -10.28 -4.43
C TYR A 93 -6.59 -10.66 -4.75
N GLU A 94 -7.56 -10.18 -3.96
CA GLU A 94 -9.00 -10.36 -4.17
C GLU A 94 -9.61 -9.37 -5.19
N ASP A 95 -8.80 -8.53 -5.86
CA ASP A 95 -9.23 -7.50 -6.81
C ASP A 95 -10.27 -6.51 -6.24
N LYS A 96 -10.25 -6.31 -4.91
CA LYS A 96 -11.13 -5.34 -4.23
C LYS A 96 -10.54 -3.93 -4.21
N ILE A 97 -9.21 -3.83 -4.24
CA ILE A 97 -8.51 -2.56 -4.33
C ILE A 97 -7.39 -2.63 -5.36
N VAL A 98 -7.03 -1.47 -5.91
CA VAL A 98 -5.83 -1.29 -6.73
C VAL A 98 -4.86 -0.35 -6.02
N ILE A 99 -3.56 -0.62 -6.16
CA ILE A 99 -2.49 0.31 -5.77
C ILE A 99 -2.02 1.02 -7.04
N ASN A 100 -2.20 2.33 -7.08
CA ASN A 100 -1.82 3.14 -8.24
C ASN A 100 -0.30 3.43 -8.23
N HIS A 101 0.23 3.88 -9.37
CA HIS A 101 1.65 4.29 -9.48
C HIS A 101 2.04 5.45 -8.56
N ASP A 102 1.09 6.33 -8.22
CA ASP A 102 1.26 7.39 -7.21
C ASP A 102 1.21 6.87 -5.77
N ARG A 103 1.08 5.54 -5.58
CA ARG A 103 0.95 4.82 -4.31
C ARG A 103 -0.36 5.07 -3.56
N SER A 104 -1.34 5.74 -4.19
CA SER A 104 -2.70 5.79 -3.67
C SER A 104 -3.34 4.40 -3.74
N LEU A 105 -4.28 4.17 -2.83
CA LEU A 105 -5.08 2.96 -2.76
C LEU A 105 -6.50 3.32 -3.16
N THR A 106 -7.06 2.59 -4.11
CA THR A 106 -8.39 2.86 -4.64
C THR A 106 -9.26 1.61 -4.54
N TRP A 107 -10.44 1.77 -3.96
CA TRP A 107 -11.47 0.74 -3.91
C TRP A 107 -12.08 0.52 -5.29
N ILE A 108 -12.13 -0.74 -5.72
CA ILE A 108 -12.73 -1.14 -6.99
C ILE A 108 -14.22 -1.34 -6.73
N ASP A 109 -14.94 -0.22 -6.64
CA ASP A 109 -16.40 -0.17 -6.74
C ASP A 109 -16.78 0.83 -7.83
N THR A 110 -17.64 0.41 -8.73
CA THR A 110 -18.15 1.24 -9.81
C THR A 110 -19.17 2.27 -9.29
N LYS A 111 -19.79 2.02 -8.14
CA LYS A 111 -20.70 2.96 -7.49
C LYS A 111 -19.91 3.99 -6.69
N GLY A 112 -19.78 5.18 -7.26
CA GLY A 112 -19.22 6.37 -6.59
C GLY A 112 -17.75 6.67 -6.89
N ASN A 113 -17.02 5.77 -7.54
CA ASN A 113 -15.61 6.00 -7.88
C ASN A 113 -15.44 6.87 -9.12
N LYS A 114 -15.43 8.20 -8.93
CA LYS A 114 -15.32 9.18 -10.03
C LYS A 114 -14.07 8.99 -10.88
N LYS A 115 -12.93 8.62 -10.30
CA LYS A 115 -11.64 8.45 -11.00
C LYS A 115 -11.65 7.19 -11.86
N LEU A 116 -12.10 6.06 -11.30
CA LEU A 116 -12.29 4.80 -12.03
C LEU A 116 -13.34 4.97 -13.12
N ASN A 117 -14.48 5.59 -12.83
CA ASN A 117 -15.54 5.84 -13.81
C ASN A 117 -15.06 6.78 -14.93
N ALA A 118 -14.26 7.80 -14.61
CA ALA A 118 -13.65 8.67 -15.62
C ALA A 118 -12.64 7.91 -16.50
N GLN A 119 -11.89 6.96 -15.95
CA GLN A 119 -10.98 6.12 -16.74
C GLN A 119 -11.74 5.10 -17.59
N PHE A 120 -12.78 4.45 -17.04
CA PHE A 120 -13.68 3.57 -17.81
C PHE A 120 -14.33 4.32 -18.97
N ASN A 121 -14.85 5.53 -18.75
CA ASN A 121 -15.45 6.35 -19.80
C ASN A 121 -14.44 6.79 -20.88
N LYS A 122 -13.15 6.90 -20.53
CA LYS A 122 -12.06 7.24 -21.46
C LYS A 122 -11.47 6.04 -22.18
N ALA A 123 -11.68 4.83 -21.66
CA ALA A 123 -11.23 3.61 -22.30
C ALA A 123 -12.04 3.40 -23.59
N LYS A 124 -11.36 3.19 -24.72
CA LYS A 124 -12.04 2.79 -25.95
C LYS A 124 -12.66 1.39 -25.72
N PRO A 125 -13.92 1.17 -26.14
CA PRO A 125 -14.47 -0.18 -26.16
C PRO A 125 -13.58 -1.06 -27.03
N ILE A 126 -13.36 -2.29 -26.59
CA ILE A 126 -12.61 -3.33 -27.30
C ILE A 126 -13.47 -3.85 -28.46
#